data_AF-A0ABC8TCP8-F1
#
_entry.id   AF-A0ABC8TCP8-F1
#
_cell.length_a   1.000
_cell.length_b   1.000
_cell.length_c   1.000
_cell.angle_alpha   90.00
_cell.angle_beta   90.00
_cell.angle_gamma   90.00
#
_symmetry.space_group_name_H-M   'P 1'
#
loop_
_entity.id
_entity.type
_entity.pdbx_description
1 polymer ?
#
loop_
_entity_poly.entity_id
_entity_poly.type
_entity_poly.pdbx_seq_one_letter_code
_entity_poly.pdbx_strand_id
1 'polypeptide(L)'
;MASTIPCGSCNVGAIQNLGLIPSVNQNFVSVRPVVKAPRRRLYVVRASETRDGPMKKMGMSDEDCEAAVVAGNPPEAPPVPPKPAAPIGTPVVPSLPLNRRPRRNRKSLAMRAAFQETTLAPANFVYPLFIHEGEEDTPIGAMPGCYRLGWRHGLVEEVSKARDVGVNSVVLFPKVPDALKSPSGDEAYNENGLVPRAIRLLKDKYPDLVIYTDVALDPYSSDGHDGIVRED
;
A
#
# COMPACT_ATOMS: atom_id res chain seq x y z
N MET A 1 40.60 -0.59 -18.73
CA MET A 1 40.40 -1.89 -18.07
C MET A 1 39.83 -1.61 -16.69
N ALA A 2 38.54 -1.85 -16.49
CA ALA A 2 37.87 -1.72 -15.20
C ALA A 2 37.17 -3.06 -14.95
N SER A 3 37.59 -3.76 -13.89
CA SER A 3 37.16 -5.12 -13.56
C SER A 3 35.81 -5.11 -12.84
N THR A 4 34.89 -5.89 -13.37
CA THR A 4 33.60 -6.25 -12.77
C THR A 4 33.84 -7.26 -11.64
N ILE A 5 33.30 -7.01 -10.45
CA ILE A 5 33.19 -8.00 -9.36
C ILE A 5 31.72 -8.45 -9.31
N PRO A 6 31.41 -9.75 -9.45
CA PRO A 6 30.04 -10.25 -9.25
C PRO A 6 29.81 -10.57 -7.77
N CYS A 7 28.79 -9.98 -7.15
CA CYS A 7 28.34 -10.36 -5.82
C CYS A 7 27.24 -11.42 -5.91
N GLY A 8 27.42 -12.50 -5.16
CA GLY A 8 26.68 -13.74 -5.24
C GLY A 8 25.24 -13.68 -4.72
N SER A 9 24.52 -14.72 -5.12
CA SER A 9 23.17 -15.11 -4.72
C SER A 9 22.97 -15.18 -3.21
N CYS A 10 22.04 -14.38 -2.69
CA CYS A 10 21.51 -14.52 -1.34
C CYS A 10 20.17 -15.28 -1.39
N ASN A 11 20.20 -16.49 -0.84
CA ASN A 11 19.05 -17.37 -0.62
C ASN A 11 18.15 -16.75 0.49
N VAL A 12 16.92 -16.34 0.17
CA VAL A 12 15.97 -15.86 1.19
C VAL A 12 15.05 -17.02 1.56
N GLY A 13 15.35 -17.63 2.71
CA GLY A 13 14.53 -18.65 3.33
C GLY A 13 13.15 -18.11 3.73
N ALA A 14 12.17 -19.00 3.61
CA ALA A 14 10.76 -18.80 3.92
C ALA A 14 10.53 -18.25 5.33
N ILE A 15 9.77 -17.15 5.44
CA ILE A 15 9.18 -16.70 6.70
C ILE A 15 7.70 -17.07 6.65
N GLN A 16 7.33 -18.07 7.46
CA GLN A 16 5.96 -18.45 7.74
C GLN A 16 5.28 -17.31 8.52
N ASN A 17 4.29 -16.66 7.91
CA ASN A 17 3.44 -15.71 8.61
C ASN A 17 2.41 -16.47 9.46
N LEU A 18 2.61 -16.46 10.78
CA LEU A 18 1.60 -16.84 11.77
C LEU A 18 0.42 -15.86 11.67
N GLY A 19 -0.69 -16.33 11.10
CA GLY A 19 -1.95 -15.60 11.06
C GLY A 19 -2.56 -15.49 12.46
N LEU A 20 -2.91 -14.27 12.86
CA LEU A 20 -3.77 -14.02 14.01
C LEU A 20 -5.16 -13.62 13.50
N ILE A 21 -6.11 -14.53 13.66
CA ILE A 21 -7.55 -14.33 13.45
C ILE A 21 -8.09 -13.59 14.69
N PRO A 22 -8.87 -12.50 14.58
CA PRO A 22 -9.54 -11.92 15.73
C PRO A 22 -10.86 -12.65 16.01
N SER A 23 -10.91 -13.36 17.14
CA SER A 23 -12.11 -13.93 17.75
C SER A 23 -12.91 -12.89 18.53
N VAL A 24 -14.24 -13.03 18.45
CA VAL A 24 -15.31 -12.16 18.94
C VAL A 24 -15.48 -12.19 20.47
N ASN A 25 -15.95 -11.04 21.01
CA ASN A 25 -16.57 -10.77 22.32
C ASN A 25 -16.06 -11.50 23.58
N GLN A 26 -15.34 -10.75 24.42
CA GLN A 26 -15.38 -10.93 25.87
C GLN A 26 -15.60 -9.59 26.57
N ASN A 27 -16.73 -9.47 27.25
CA ASN A 27 -17.04 -8.36 28.15
C ASN A 27 -16.17 -8.49 29.42
N PHE A 28 -15.11 -7.68 29.52
CA PHE A 28 -14.35 -7.53 30.75
C PHE A 28 -14.87 -6.32 31.55
N VAL A 29 -15.49 -6.62 32.69
CA VAL A 29 -15.76 -5.65 33.76
C VAL A 29 -14.42 -5.26 34.38
N SER A 30 -13.95 -4.05 34.09
CA SER A 30 -12.73 -3.49 34.68
C SER A 30 -13.06 -2.78 36.00
N VAL A 31 -12.77 -3.45 37.11
CA VAL A 31 -12.62 -2.80 38.42
C VAL A 31 -11.33 -1.99 38.37
N ARG A 32 -11.41 -0.67 38.57
CA ARG A 32 -10.25 0.23 38.54
C ARG A 32 -9.49 0.17 39.87
N PRO A 33 -8.20 -0.20 39.90
CA PRO A 33 -7.31 0.31 40.92
C PRO A 33 -6.72 1.63 40.40
N VAL A 34 -6.97 2.74 41.08
CA VAL A 34 -6.25 4.00 40.84
C VAL A 34 -4.86 3.83 41.44
N VAL A 35 -3.95 3.22 40.69
CA VAL A 35 -2.51 3.28 40.99
C VAL A 35 -1.98 4.55 40.35
N LYS A 36 -1.64 5.56 41.16
CA LYS A 36 -0.81 6.70 40.71
C LYS A 36 0.59 6.16 40.39
N ALA A 37 0.77 5.60 39.20
CA ALA A 37 2.10 5.29 38.70
C ALA A 37 2.84 6.62 38.44
N PRO A 38 4.07 6.81 38.96
CA PRO A 38 4.87 7.97 38.61
C PRO A 38 5.15 7.91 37.10
N ARG A 39 4.90 9.01 36.41
CA ARG A 39 5.18 9.14 34.97
C ARG A 39 6.67 8.86 34.74
N ARG A 40 7.02 7.66 34.25
CA ARG A 40 8.34 7.39 33.67
C ARG A 40 8.52 8.30 32.46
N ARG A 41 9.25 9.40 32.65
CA ARG A 41 9.76 10.20 31.54
C ARG A 41 10.81 9.36 30.85
N LEU A 42 10.58 9.02 29.58
CA LEU A 42 11.63 8.52 28.69
C LEU A 42 12.70 9.62 28.58
N TYR A 43 13.87 9.37 29.14
CA TYR A 43 15.03 10.23 28.97
C TYR A 43 15.60 9.98 27.59
N VAL A 44 15.54 10.98 26.71
CA VAL A 44 16.35 11.00 25.50
C VAL A 44 17.71 11.54 25.90
N VAL A 45 18.70 10.67 26.00
CA VAL A 45 20.10 11.07 26.15
C VAL A 45 20.60 11.46 24.77
N ARG A 46 20.74 12.76 24.51
CA ARG A 46 21.59 13.25 23.42
C ARG A 46 23.00 13.35 23.99
N ALA A 47 23.91 12.51 23.50
CA ALA A 47 25.34 12.70 23.72
C ALA A 47 25.74 14.00 23.02
N SER A 48 26.06 15.04 23.80
CA SER A 48 26.81 16.19 23.31
C SER A 48 28.24 16.03 23.79
N GLU A 49 29.17 15.84 22.85
CA GLU A 49 30.58 16.05 23.10
C GLU A 49 30.78 17.52 23.43
N THR A 50 31.53 17.82 24.50
CA THR A 50 31.82 19.14 25.09
C THR A 50 30.78 19.68 26.10
N ARG A 51 31.08 19.48 27.38
CA ARG A 51 30.60 20.30 28.50
C ARG A 51 31.74 20.50 29.50
N ASP A 52 32.53 21.56 29.30
CA ASP A 52 33.39 22.12 30.34
C ASP A 52 32.53 22.96 31.29
N GLY A 53 32.13 22.35 32.39
CA GLY A 53 31.48 23.00 33.52
C GLY A 53 31.64 22.10 34.75
N PRO A 54 31.69 22.65 35.98
CA PRO A 54 32.02 21.87 37.16
C PRO A 54 30.86 20.91 37.47
N MET A 55 30.97 19.66 37.01
CA MET A 55 30.10 18.59 37.47
C MET A 55 30.40 18.35 38.96
N LYS A 56 29.39 18.52 39.82
CA LYS A 56 29.44 18.04 41.20
C LYS A 56 29.55 16.51 41.13
N LYS A 57 30.77 15.96 41.13
CA LYS A 57 31.00 14.52 41.29
C LYS A 57 30.48 14.15 42.66
N MET A 58 29.47 13.30 42.73
CA MET A 58 28.93 12.80 44.01
C MET A 58 29.92 11.89 44.75
N GLY A 59 31.10 11.62 44.19
CA GLY A 59 32.19 10.88 44.85
C GLY A 59 31.91 9.39 45.07
N MET A 60 30.69 8.92 44.78
CA MET A 60 30.27 7.52 44.85
C MET A 60 30.59 6.80 43.55
N SER A 61 31.04 5.55 43.64
CA SER A 61 31.18 4.68 42.47
C SER A 61 29.80 4.23 41.97
N ASP A 62 29.75 3.66 40.76
CA ASP A 62 28.49 3.14 40.21
C ASP A 62 27.94 2.01 41.09
N GLU A 63 28.83 1.18 41.67
CA GLU A 63 28.47 0.12 42.62
C GLU A 63 27.85 0.67 43.92
N ASP A 64 28.40 1.75 44.45
CA ASP A 64 27.87 2.42 45.66
C ASP A 64 26.50 3.06 45.40
N CYS A 65 26.31 3.63 44.20
CA CYS A 65 25.02 4.16 43.75
C CYS A 65 23.97 3.04 43.62
N GLU A 66 24.32 1.92 43.00
CA GLU A 66 23.43 0.76 42.88
C GLU A 66 23.07 0.18 44.24
N ALA A 67 24.04 0.03 45.14
CA ALA A 67 23.82 -0.41 46.51
C ALA A 67 22.89 0.53 47.29
N ALA A 68 23.06 1.86 47.13
CA ALA A 68 22.20 2.85 47.76
C ALA A 68 20.75 2.83 47.22
N VAL A 69 20.57 2.63 45.91
CA VAL A 69 19.25 2.45 45.28
C VAL A 69 18.58 1.17 45.79
N VAL A 70 19.32 0.07 45.91
CA VAL A 70 18.81 -1.20 46.48
C VAL A 70 18.46 -1.04 47.97
N ALA A 71 19.22 -0.24 48.72
CA ALA A 71 18.94 0.12 50.10
C ALA A 71 17.78 1.12 50.28
N GLY A 72 17.13 1.55 49.19
CA GLY A 72 16.00 2.48 49.23
C GLY A 72 16.36 3.96 49.41
N ASN A 73 17.65 4.30 49.34
CA ASN A 73 18.18 5.66 49.45
C ASN A 73 18.80 6.09 48.10
N PRO A 74 18.01 6.33 47.05
CA PRO A 74 18.55 6.76 45.77
C PRO A 74 19.21 8.15 45.92
N PRO A 75 20.36 8.37 45.26
CA PRO A 75 21.02 9.67 45.27
C PRO A 75 20.10 10.75 44.69
N GLU A 76 20.20 11.97 45.24
CA GLU A 76 19.38 13.09 44.81
C GLU A 76 19.70 13.45 43.35
N ALA A 77 18.66 13.53 42.51
CA ALA A 77 18.84 13.86 41.12
C ALA A 77 19.48 15.25 41.00
N PRO A 78 20.50 15.44 40.14
CA PRO A 78 21.11 16.73 39.95
C PRO A 78 20.07 17.77 39.52
N PRO A 79 20.20 19.03 39.96
CA PRO A 79 19.26 20.08 39.61
C PRO A 79 19.18 20.21 38.09
N VAL A 80 17.97 20.16 37.55
CA VAL A 80 17.74 20.28 36.10
C VAL A 80 18.17 21.70 35.69
N PRO A 81 19.07 21.86 34.70
CA PRO A 81 19.49 23.18 34.27
C PRO A 81 18.29 23.98 33.75
N PRO A 82 18.26 25.31 33.97
CA PRO A 82 17.18 26.16 33.49
C PRO A 82 17.07 26.08 31.97
N LYS A 83 15.84 26.01 31.46
CA LYS A 83 15.58 26.02 30.02
C LYS A 83 16.04 27.38 29.46
N PRO A 84 16.85 27.41 28.38
CA PRO A 84 17.31 28.66 27.78
C PRO A 84 16.13 29.58 27.41
N ALA A 85 16.28 30.88 27.66
CA ALA A 85 15.30 31.87 27.26
C ALA A 85 15.19 31.93 25.73
N ALA A 86 13.99 32.18 25.21
CA ALA A 86 13.80 32.38 23.78
C ALA A 86 14.47 33.69 23.32
N PRO A 87 14.96 33.77 22.06
CA PRO A 87 15.54 35.00 21.52
C PRO A 87 14.57 36.19 21.59
N ILE A 88 15.12 37.40 21.75
CA ILE A 88 14.36 38.65 21.74
C ILE A 88 13.65 38.79 20.38
N GLY A 89 12.36 39.14 20.39
CA GLY A 89 11.52 39.25 19.19
C GLY A 89 10.81 37.96 18.78
N THR A 90 11.00 36.85 19.50
CA THR A 90 10.22 35.63 19.25
C THR A 90 8.74 35.89 19.57
N PRO A 91 7.81 35.72 18.60
CA PRO A 91 6.39 35.91 18.85
C PRO A 91 5.91 34.88 19.88
N VAL A 92 5.23 35.36 20.92
CA VAL A 92 4.59 34.50 21.92
C VAL A 92 3.37 33.87 21.27
N VAL A 93 3.47 32.58 20.92
CA VAL A 93 2.33 31.83 20.38
C VAL A 93 1.54 31.24 21.54
N PRO A 94 0.32 31.73 21.85
CA PRO A 94 -0.49 31.18 22.92
C PRO A 94 -0.92 29.75 22.57
N SER A 95 -0.82 28.84 23.54
CA SER A 95 -1.33 27.49 23.35
C SER A 95 -2.86 27.53 23.38
N LEU A 96 -3.50 27.21 22.25
CA LEU A 96 -4.96 27.05 22.21
C LEU A 96 -5.39 25.84 23.05
N PRO A 97 -6.44 25.90 23.90
CA PRO A 97 -6.87 24.79 24.75
C PRO A 97 -7.71 23.75 23.97
N LEU A 98 -7.12 23.16 22.94
CA LEU A 98 -7.77 22.15 22.09
C LEU A 98 -7.51 20.74 22.64
N ASN A 99 -8.60 20.04 23.02
CA ASN A 99 -8.56 18.64 23.46
C ASN A 99 -8.22 17.68 22.31
N ARG A 100 -8.67 17.99 21.09
CA ARG A 100 -8.40 17.18 19.88
C ARG A 100 -7.42 17.90 18.99
N ARG A 101 -6.35 17.21 18.58
CA ARG A 101 -5.34 17.75 17.68
C ARG A 101 -4.99 16.74 16.57
N PRO A 102 -5.83 16.65 15.51
CA PRO A 102 -5.64 15.67 14.43
C PRO A 102 -4.27 15.76 13.74
N ARG A 103 -3.65 16.95 13.72
CA ARG A 103 -2.30 17.16 13.19
C ARG A 103 -1.23 16.31 13.89
N ARG A 104 -1.45 15.84 15.13
CA ARG A 104 -0.51 14.97 15.85
C ARG A 104 -0.31 13.64 15.11
N ASN A 105 -1.36 13.06 14.52
CA ASN A 105 -1.30 11.82 13.75
C ASN A 105 -0.63 12.01 12.37
N ARG A 106 -0.38 13.26 11.95
CA ARG A 106 0.24 13.59 10.66
C ARG A 106 1.69 14.07 10.77
N LYS A 107 2.26 14.06 11.98
CA LYS A 107 3.55 14.68 12.31
C LYS A 107 4.75 14.01 11.60
N SER A 108 4.70 12.71 11.38
CA SER A 108 5.77 11.96 10.71
C SER A 108 5.19 10.90 9.78
N LEU A 109 6.03 10.38 8.88
CA LEU A 109 5.67 9.25 8.02
C LEU A 109 5.24 8.02 8.83
N ALA A 110 6.00 7.67 9.87
CA ALA A 110 5.67 6.55 10.77
C ALA A 110 4.29 6.73 11.44
N MET A 111 3.97 7.95 11.88
CA MET A 111 2.65 8.24 12.46
C MET A 111 1.53 8.10 11.44
N ARG A 112 1.72 8.60 10.21
CA ARG A 112 0.70 8.46 9.16
C ARG A 112 0.50 7.01 8.76
N ALA A 113 1.57 6.23 8.64
CA ALA A 113 1.51 4.80 8.33
C ALA A 113 0.78 4.00 9.41
N ALA A 114 1.04 4.29 10.70
CA ALA A 114 0.40 3.59 11.82
C ALA A 114 -1.13 3.82 11.91
N PHE A 115 -1.63 4.92 11.35
CA PHE A 115 -3.05 5.28 11.35
C PHE A 115 -3.64 5.29 9.94
N GLN A 116 -3.00 4.65 8.97
CA GLN A 116 -3.52 4.53 7.61
C GLN A 116 -4.71 3.55 7.60
N GLU A 117 -5.85 4.01 7.08
CA GLU A 117 -7.09 3.22 7.08
C GLU A 117 -7.25 2.37 5.82
N THR A 118 -6.68 2.82 4.69
CA THR A 118 -6.81 2.15 3.39
C THR A 118 -5.42 1.86 2.82
N THR A 119 -5.19 0.63 2.40
CA THR A 119 -4.02 0.22 1.64
C THR A 119 -4.46 -0.29 0.27
N LEU A 120 -3.69 0.05 -0.76
CA LEU A 120 -3.87 -0.49 -2.11
C LEU A 120 -2.65 -1.34 -2.43
N ALA A 121 -2.90 -2.52 -2.99
CA ALA A 121 -1.91 -3.45 -3.50
C ALA A 121 -2.24 -3.76 -4.97
N PRO A 122 -1.26 -4.21 -5.77
CA PRO A 122 -1.49 -4.64 -7.16
C PRO A 122 -2.67 -5.61 -7.32
N ALA A 123 -2.85 -6.53 -6.36
CA ALA A 123 -3.95 -7.48 -6.32
C ALA A 123 -5.35 -6.86 -6.20
N ASN A 124 -5.48 -5.58 -5.87
CA ASN A 124 -6.76 -4.87 -5.82
C ASN A 124 -7.19 -4.28 -7.17
N PHE A 125 -6.31 -4.28 -8.18
CA PHE A 125 -6.62 -3.69 -9.48
C PHE A 125 -7.17 -4.72 -10.46
N VAL A 126 -8.12 -4.28 -11.28
CA VAL A 126 -8.57 -4.99 -12.48
C VAL A 126 -8.05 -4.20 -13.68
N TYR A 127 -7.36 -4.86 -14.59
CA TYR A 127 -6.72 -4.22 -15.72
C TYR A 127 -7.58 -4.36 -17.00
N PRO A 128 -8.18 -3.27 -17.52
CA PRO A 128 -8.94 -3.30 -18.76
C PRO A 128 -8.03 -3.37 -19.99
N LEU A 129 -8.33 -4.32 -20.87
CA LEU A 129 -7.58 -4.60 -22.08
C LEU A 129 -8.51 -4.58 -23.30
N PHE A 130 -8.11 -3.88 -24.35
CA PHE A 130 -8.81 -3.84 -25.62
C PHE A 130 -8.20 -4.85 -26.57
N ILE A 131 -9.02 -5.71 -27.17
CA ILE A 131 -8.55 -6.79 -28.05
C ILE A 131 -9.18 -6.70 -29.43
N HIS A 132 -8.46 -7.11 -30.46
CA HIS A 132 -8.98 -7.19 -31.84
C HIS A 132 -8.41 -8.42 -32.56
N GLU A 133 -8.97 -8.72 -33.74
CA GLU A 133 -8.60 -9.88 -34.57
C GLU A 133 -7.27 -9.72 -35.31
N GLY A 134 -6.76 -8.49 -35.47
CA GLY A 134 -5.50 -8.25 -36.18
C GLY A 134 -4.29 -8.76 -35.41
N GLU A 135 -3.20 -9.01 -36.14
CA GLU A 135 -1.96 -9.52 -35.57
C GLU A 135 -1.14 -8.43 -34.86
N GLU A 136 -1.19 -7.19 -35.37
CA GLU A 136 -0.44 -6.06 -34.85
C GLU A 136 -1.24 -5.23 -33.84
N ASP A 137 -0.53 -4.69 -32.85
CA ASP A 137 -1.11 -3.82 -31.84
C ASP A 137 -1.33 -2.41 -32.41
N THR A 138 -2.55 -1.88 -32.27
CA THR A 138 -2.92 -0.57 -32.83
C THR A 138 -3.13 0.46 -31.72
N PRO A 139 -2.46 1.62 -31.73
CA PRO A 139 -2.64 2.64 -30.70
C PRO A 139 -4.05 3.25 -30.71
N ILE A 140 -4.58 3.56 -29.53
CA ILE A 140 -5.86 4.25 -29.38
C ILE A 140 -5.60 5.74 -29.20
N GLY A 141 -5.84 6.54 -30.24
CA GLY A 141 -5.51 7.98 -30.22
C GLY A 141 -6.14 8.77 -29.06
N ALA A 142 -7.36 8.40 -28.64
CA ALA A 142 -8.05 9.04 -27.51
C ALA A 142 -7.52 8.62 -26.13
N MET A 143 -6.75 7.53 -26.05
CA MET A 143 -6.22 6.97 -24.82
C MET A 143 -4.70 6.77 -24.97
N PRO A 144 -3.89 7.82 -24.78
CA PRO A 144 -2.44 7.73 -24.91
C PRO A 144 -1.85 6.64 -24.01
N GLY A 145 -1.02 5.76 -24.58
CA GLY A 145 -0.44 4.60 -23.88
C GLY A 145 -1.33 3.35 -23.89
N CYS A 146 -2.55 3.43 -24.41
CA CYS A 146 -3.42 2.28 -24.59
C CYS A 146 -3.44 1.82 -26.05
N TYR A 147 -3.52 0.50 -26.23
CA TYR A 147 -3.49 -0.16 -27.52
C TYR A 147 -4.65 -1.13 -27.64
N ARG A 148 -5.12 -1.33 -28.88
CA ARG A 148 -5.93 -2.49 -29.27
C ARG A 148 -4.96 -3.61 -29.57
N LEU A 149 -4.96 -4.61 -28.70
CA LEU A 149 -4.00 -5.69 -28.71
C LEU A 149 -4.44 -6.81 -29.64
N GLY A 150 -3.52 -7.34 -30.43
CA GLY A 150 -3.75 -8.59 -31.15
C GLY A 150 -3.93 -9.73 -30.16
N TRP A 151 -5.06 -10.44 -30.24
CA TRP A 151 -5.46 -11.39 -29.19
C TRP A 151 -4.51 -12.58 -29.01
N ARG A 152 -3.71 -12.94 -30.03
CA ARG A 152 -2.78 -14.07 -30.00
C ARG A 152 -1.43 -13.75 -29.34
N HIS A 153 -0.91 -12.55 -29.58
CA HIS A 153 0.46 -12.15 -29.21
C HIS A 153 0.46 -10.99 -28.22
N GLY A 154 0.03 -9.80 -28.65
CA GLY A 154 0.04 -8.59 -27.81
C GLY A 154 -0.74 -8.76 -26.51
N LEU A 155 -1.91 -9.42 -26.56
CA LEU A 155 -2.70 -9.71 -25.36
C LEU A 155 -1.93 -10.54 -24.33
N VAL A 156 -1.27 -11.62 -24.78
CA VAL A 156 -0.56 -12.53 -23.87
C VAL A 156 0.65 -11.84 -23.25
N GLU A 157 1.40 -11.08 -24.06
CA GLU A 157 2.55 -10.32 -23.57
C GLU A 157 2.13 -9.29 -22.52
N GLU A 158 1.05 -8.55 -22.78
CA GLU A 158 0.59 -7.51 -21.86
C GLU A 158 0.04 -8.09 -20.56
N VAL A 159 -0.67 -9.22 -20.63
CA VAL A 159 -1.09 -9.96 -19.44
C VAL A 159 0.14 -10.44 -18.64
N SER A 160 1.19 -10.93 -19.30
CA SER A 160 2.42 -11.34 -18.62
C SER A 160 3.03 -10.18 -17.84
N LYS A 161 3.18 -9.00 -18.46
CA LYS A 161 3.71 -7.79 -17.81
C LYS A 161 2.85 -7.36 -16.62
N ALA A 162 1.52 -7.42 -16.75
CA ALA A 162 0.61 -7.10 -15.66
C ALA A 162 0.77 -8.04 -14.46
N ARG A 163 0.99 -9.33 -14.74
CA ARG A 163 1.25 -10.33 -13.69
C ARG A 163 2.60 -10.12 -13.01
N ASP A 164 3.63 -9.73 -13.74
CA ASP A 164 4.97 -9.45 -13.18
C ASP A 164 4.94 -8.35 -12.11
N VAL A 165 4.00 -7.39 -12.22
CA VAL A 165 3.78 -6.34 -11.22
C VAL A 165 2.73 -6.69 -10.16
N GLY A 166 2.17 -7.90 -10.20
CA GLY A 166 1.22 -8.43 -9.21
C GLY A 166 -0.26 -8.20 -9.51
N VAL A 167 -0.61 -7.76 -10.73
CA VAL A 167 -2.01 -7.61 -11.17
C VAL A 167 -2.47 -8.90 -11.85
N ASN A 168 -3.34 -9.66 -11.19
CA ASN A 168 -3.82 -10.97 -11.66
C ASN A 168 -5.30 -10.95 -12.12
N SER A 169 -5.88 -9.77 -12.29
CA SER A 169 -7.28 -9.58 -12.69
C SER A 169 -7.35 -8.71 -13.94
N VAL A 170 -7.98 -9.22 -15.00
CA VAL A 170 -8.12 -8.50 -16.28
C VAL A 170 -9.56 -8.47 -16.75
N VAL A 171 -9.96 -7.43 -17.47
CA VAL A 171 -11.25 -7.34 -18.16
C VAL A 171 -11.03 -7.13 -19.65
N LEU A 172 -11.74 -7.89 -20.48
CA LEU A 172 -11.55 -7.90 -21.93
C LEU A 172 -12.66 -7.11 -22.64
N PHE A 173 -12.26 -6.18 -23.50
CA PHE A 173 -13.16 -5.41 -24.37
C PHE A 173 -12.85 -5.69 -25.84
N PRO A 174 -13.77 -6.34 -26.58
CA PRO A 174 -13.53 -6.67 -27.98
C PRO A 174 -13.80 -5.50 -28.92
N LYS A 175 -12.91 -5.29 -29.88
CA LYS A 175 -13.18 -4.53 -31.11
C LYS A 175 -13.51 -5.53 -32.22
N VAL A 176 -14.79 -5.82 -32.37
CA VAL A 176 -15.30 -6.74 -33.40
C VAL A 176 -15.24 -6.07 -34.78
N PRO A 177 -14.85 -6.81 -35.84
CA PRO A 177 -14.95 -6.33 -37.22
C PRO A 177 -16.37 -5.87 -37.57
N ASP A 178 -16.49 -4.74 -38.26
CA ASP A 178 -17.82 -4.16 -38.54
C ASP A 178 -18.68 -5.07 -39.44
N ALA A 179 -18.07 -5.97 -40.22
CA ALA A 179 -18.77 -6.97 -41.02
C ALA A 179 -19.49 -8.08 -40.21
N LEU A 180 -19.14 -8.24 -38.93
CA LEU A 180 -19.77 -9.20 -38.02
C LEU A 180 -20.84 -8.56 -37.13
N LYS A 181 -21.05 -7.25 -37.25
CA LYS A 181 -22.06 -6.53 -36.48
C LYS A 181 -23.44 -6.71 -37.08
N SER A 182 -24.43 -6.89 -36.21
CA SER A 182 -25.83 -7.08 -36.59
C SER A 182 -26.75 -6.33 -35.62
N PRO A 183 -27.96 -5.93 -36.02
CA PRO A 183 -28.93 -5.30 -35.10
C PRO A 183 -29.29 -6.18 -33.89
N SER A 184 -29.25 -7.51 -34.07
CA SER A 184 -29.47 -8.53 -33.03
C SER A 184 -28.25 -8.80 -32.15
N GLY A 185 -27.04 -8.40 -32.58
CA GLY A 185 -25.80 -8.67 -31.86
C GLY A 185 -25.38 -10.15 -31.87
N ASP A 186 -25.63 -10.88 -32.96
CA ASP A 186 -25.47 -12.35 -33.00
C ASP A 186 -24.06 -12.87 -32.68
N GLU A 187 -23.03 -12.06 -32.96
CA GLU A 187 -21.64 -12.40 -32.67
C GLU A 187 -21.34 -12.42 -31.16
N ALA A 188 -22.19 -11.83 -30.31
CA ALA A 188 -22.00 -11.79 -28.86
C ALA A 188 -22.01 -13.18 -28.20
N TYR A 189 -22.77 -14.12 -28.75
CA TYR A 189 -22.89 -15.49 -28.24
C TYR A 189 -22.21 -16.54 -29.12
N ASN A 190 -21.39 -16.12 -30.09
CA ASN A 190 -20.61 -17.03 -30.92
C ASN A 190 -19.56 -17.78 -30.09
N GLU A 191 -19.66 -19.11 -29.98
CA GLU A 191 -18.71 -19.94 -29.22
C GLU A 191 -17.27 -19.83 -29.73
N ASN A 192 -17.12 -19.51 -31.01
CA ASN A 192 -15.86 -19.29 -31.69
C ASN A 192 -15.56 -17.80 -31.88
N GLY A 193 -16.25 -16.89 -31.18
CA GLY A 193 -16.00 -15.45 -31.24
C GLY A 193 -14.67 -15.04 -30.60
N LEU A 194 -14.30 -13.77 -30.76
CA LEU A 194 -13.02 -13.23 -30.29
C LEU A 194 -12.81 -13.40 -28.77
N VAL A 195 -13.80 -13.04 -27.96
CA VAL A 195 -13.73 -13.09 -26.49
C VAL A 195 -13.58 -14.54 -25.99
N PRO A 196 -14.44 -15.51 -26.38
CA PRO A 196 -14.27 -16.91 -25.97
C PRO A 196 -12.91 -17.50 -26.34
N ARG A 197 -12.38 -17.22 -27.54
CA ARG A 197 -11.06 -17.72 -27.94
C ARG A 197 -9.91 -17.08 -27.14
N ALA A 198 -9.98 -15.78 -26.88
CA ALA A 198 -9.02 -15.09 -26.03
C ALA A 198 -9.02 -15.64 -24.60
N ILE A 199 -10.20 -15.92 -24.03
CA ILE A 199 -10.33 -16.53 -22.70
C ILE A 199 -9.67 -17.90 -22.65
N ARG A 200 -9.96 -18.79 -23.62
CA ARG A 200 -9.35 -20.12 -23.68
C ARG A 200 -7.82 -20.01 -23.74
N LEU A 201 -7.29 -19.18 -24.64
CA LEU A 201 -5.85 -18.94 -24.76
C LEU A 201 -5.22 -18.46 -23.44
N LEU A 202 -5.85 -17.49 -22.76
CA LEU A 202 -5.35 -16.97 -21.49
C LEU A 202 -5.43 -18.00 -20.36
N LYS A 203 -6.50 -18.79 -20.30
CA LYS A 203 -6.68 -19.84 -19.29
C LYS A 203 -5.75 -21.02 -19.50
N ASP A 204 -5.41 -21.35 -20.73
CA ASP A 204 -4.42 -22.39 -21.04
C ASP A 204 -3.02 -21.99 -20.53
N LYS A 205 -2.65 -20.71 -20.65
CA LYS A 205 -1.35 -20.19 -20.20
C LYS A 205 -1.32 -19.83 -18.71
N TYR A 206 -2.40 -19.25 -18.20
CA TYR A 206 -2.52 -18.69 -16.87
C TYR A 206 -3.83 -19.16 -16.21
N PRO A 207 -3.90 -20.41 -15.72
CA PRO A 207 -5.13 -20.97 -15.15
C PRO A 207 -5.67 -20.16 -13.97
N ASP A 208 -4.78 -19.54 -13.20
CA ASP A 208 -5.04 -18.75 -12.00
C ASP A 208 -5.41 -17.28 -12.27
N LEU A 209 -5.32 -16.81 -13.52
CA LEU A 209 -5.71 -15.46 -13.91
C LEU A 209 -7.22 -15.25 -13.74
N VAL A 210 -7.63 -14.18 -13.06
CA VAL A 210 -9.05 -13.79 -12.98
C VAL A 210 -9.40 -13.00 -14.24
N ILE A 211 -10.38 -13.48 -14.99
CA ILE A 211 -10.84 -12.85 -16.23
C ILE A 211 -12.29 -12.41 -16.04
N TYR A 212 -12.52 -11.13 -16.21
CA TYR A 212 -13.85 -10.52 -16.29
C TYR A 212 -14.21 -10.34 -17.76
N THR A 213 -15.48 -10.60 -18.08
CA THR A 213 -16.04 -10.41 -19.42
C THR A 213 -17.13 -9.37 -19.36
N ASP A 214 -17.15 -8.50 -20.36
CA ASP A 214 -18.27 -7.60 -20.57
C ASP A 214 -19.47 -8.36 -21.15
N VAL A 215 -20.66 -8.04 -20.69
CA VAL A 215 -21.94 -8.66 -21.12
C VAL A 215 -22.86 -7.55 -21.58
N ALA A 216 -22.64 -7.12 -22.81
CA ALA A 216 -23.38 -6.06 -23.49
C ALA A 216 -23.34 -6.28 -25.02
N LEU A 217 -24.30 -5.69 -25.75
CA LEU A 217 -24.39 -5.84 -27.20
C LEU A 217 -23.71 -4.72 -27.99
N ASP A 218 -23.25 -3.63 -27.37
CA ASP A 218 -22.68 -2.47 -28.06
C ASP A 218 -21.46 -2.80 -28.95
N PRO A 219 -20.56 -3.76 -28.63
CA PRO A 219 -19.47 -4.09 -29.55
C PRO A 219 -19.94 -4.87 -30.78
N TYR A 220 -21.13 -5.46 -30.71
CA TYR A 220 -21.72 -6.39 -31.68
C TYR A 220 -22.90 -5.79 -32.45
N SER A 221 -23.49 -4.72 -31.92
CA SER A 221 -24.61 -4.01 -32.52
C SER A 221 -24.14 -3.14 -33.69
N SER A 222 -24.89 -3.16 -34.79
CA SER A 222 -24.69 -2.21 -35.90
C SER A 222 -25.01 -0.77 -35.49
N ASP A 223 -25.90 -0.60 -34.51
CA ASP A 223 -26.39 0.71 -34.06
C ASP A 223 -25.57 1.24 -32.87
N GLY A 224 -24.77 0.37 -32.24
CA GLY A 224 -23.91 0.71 -31.11
C GLY A 224 -24.63 0.86 -29.77
N HIS A 225 -25.85 0.34 -29.66
CA HIS A 225 -26.60 0.27 -28.40
C HIS A 225 -26.32 -1.04 -27.66
N ASP A 226 -26.33 -1.00 -26.33
CA ASP A 226 -26.11 -2.16 -25.44
C ASP A 226 -27.19 -3.24 -25.56
N GLY A 227 -28.32 -2.91 -26.18
CA GLY A 227 -29.48 -3.78 -26.37
C GLY A 227 -30.07 -3.68 -27.78
N ILE A 228 -31.03 -4.56 -28.09
CA ILE A 228 -31.74 -4.58 -29.36
C ILE A 228 -32.62 -3.33 -29.48
N VAL A 229 -32.46 -2.61 -30.59
CA VAL A 229 -33.21 -1.38 -30.89
C VAL A 229 -34.53 -1.73 -31.58
N ARG A 230 -35.62 -1.06 -31.17
CA ARG A 230 -36.94 -1.12 -31.83
C ARG A 230 -37.18 0.17 -32.62
N GLU A 231 -38.11 0.12 -33.57
CA GLU A 231 -38.43 1.26 -34.47
C GLU A 231 -39.41 2.29 -33.86
N ASP A 232 -39.52 2.37 -32.53
CA ASP A 232 -40.57 3.14 -31.84
C ASP A 232 -40.46 4.68 -31.91
#